data_AF-A0A7R9XTA0-F1
#
_entry.id   AF-A0A7R9XTA0-F1
#
_cell.length_a   1.000
_cell.length_b   1.000
_cell.length_c   1.000
_cell.angle_alpha   90.00
_cell.angle_beta   90.00
_cell.angle_gamma   90.00
#
_symmetry.space_group_name_H-M   'P 1'
#
loop_
_entity.id
_entity.type
_entity.pdbx_description
1 polymer ?
#
loop_
_entity_poly.entity_id
_entity_poly.type
_entity_poly.pdbx_seq_one_letter_code
_entity_poly.pdbx_strand_id
1 'polypeptide(L)'
;MAATAESVALHRAVRLLDAETPPSDVDVEECRVAFKAARGILANALAYPPRRAEDRAAVRTTTVELRGGKSIRLDGTDIENALTLSDALDLNEVACVELLVAAVERGHPPDDCARAAAGIYLRERQRAVESLLRLLRAVSTPELAAPREPALASFVETFVRDLLRGDGGGGATLVGRLVEILKKPAPGTFPTAAASGATAAPYVVQTPGGATSTPGGSAFGGGGGG
;
A
#
# COMPACT_ATOMS: atom_id res chain seq x y z
N MET A 1 -2.89 -3.54 -3.27
CA MET A 1 -1.50 -3.41 -3.69
C MET A 1 -0.64 -4.09 -2.65
N ALA A 2 -0.11 -5.28 -2.96
CA ALA A 2 1.11 -5.72 -2.30
C ALA A 2 2.23 -4.75 -2.68
N ALA A 3 3.24 -4.55 -1.84
CA ALA A 3 4.39 -3.74 -2.22
C ALA A 3 4.98 -4.30 -3.51
N THR A 4 4.68 -3.66 -4.62
CA THR A 4 5.13 -4.13 -5.92
C THR A 4 6.63 -3.89 -5.99
N ALA A 5 7.34 -4.77 -6.68
CA ALA A 5 8.74 -4.55 -7.06
C ALA A 5 8.94 -3.16 -7.69
N GLU A 6 7.91 -2.65 -8.36
CA GLU A 6 7.83 -1.30 -8.94
C GLU A 6 7.97 -0.18 -7.90
N SER A 7 7.33 -0.29 -6.73
CA SER A 7 7.46 0.70 -5.64
C SER A 7 8.88 0.72 -5.08
N VAL A 8 9.47 -0.44 -4.86
CA VAL A 8 10.86 -0.57 -4.39
C VAL A 8 11.84 -0.02 -5.43
N ALA A 9 11.65 -0.36 -6.71
CA ALA A 9 12.46 0.13 -7.81
C ALA A 9 12.35 1.64 -7.97
N LEU A 10 11.14 2.21 -7.86
CA LEU A 10 10.91 3.66 -7.86
C LEU A 10 11.71 4.34 -6.74
N HIS A 11 11.68 3.80 -5.52
CA HIS A 11 12.43 4.38 -4.41
C HIS A 11 13.94 4.34 -4.61
N ARG A 12 14.46 3.23 -5.14
CA ARG A 12 15.88 3.14 -5.48
C ARG A 12 16.24 4.19 -6.54
N ALA A 13 15.42 4.32 -7.59
CA ALA A 13 15.63 5.30 -8.65
C ALA A 13 15.58 6.74 -8.14
N VAL A 14 14.64 7.08 -7.26
CA VAL A 14 14.56 8.42 -6.65
C VAL A 14 15.79 8.73 -5.80
N ARG A 15 16.29 7.77 -5.02
CA ARG A 15 17.53 7.95 -4.24
C ARG A 15 18.76 8.16 -5.11
N LEU A 16 18.81 7.53 -6.28
CA LEU A 16 19.89 7.75 -7.25
C LEU A 16 19.89 9.17 -7.83
N LEU A 17 18.74 9.87 -7.83
CA LEU A 17 18.70 11.30 -8.20
C LEU A 17 19.40 12.21 -7.18
N ASP A 18 19.51 11.76 -5.93
CA ASP A 18 20.13 12.48 -4.81
C ASP A 18 21.56 12.04 -4.53
N ALA A 19 22.08 11.06 -5.29
CA ALA A 19 23.42 10.54 -5.09
C ALA A 19 24.48 11.61 -5.38
N GLU A 20 25.45 11.76 -4.47
CA GLU A 20 26.56 12.70 -4.66
C GLU A 20 27.56 12.20 -5.70
N THR A 21 27.72 10.89 -5.80
CA THR A 21 28.53 10.25 -6.82
C THR A 21 27.76 10.12 -8.14
N PRO A 22 28.38 10.38 -9.30
CA PRO A 22 27.73 10.16 -10.58
C PRO A 22 27.31 8.67 -10.69
N PRO A 23 26.04 8.39 -11.03
CA PRO A 23 25.57 7.03 -11.22
C PRO A 23 26.28 6.38 -12.41
N SER A 24 26.44 5.06 -12.39
CA SER A 24 26.96 4.34 -13.55
C SER A 24 25.94 4.35 -14.70
N ASP A 25 26.38 4.10 -15.93
CA ASP A 25 25.47 3.98 -17.09
C ASP A 25 24.39 2.92 -16.88
N VAL A 26 24.73 1.84 -16.17
CA VAL A 26 23.79 0.79 -15.78
C VAL A 26 22.73 1.33 -14.82
N ASP A 27 23.13 2.08 -13.79
CA ASP A 27 22.20 2.69 -12.84
C ASP A 27 21.28 3.71 -13.53
N VAL A 28 21.79 4.45 -14.52
CA VAL A 28 20.99 5.40 -15.30
C VAL A 28 19.90 4.68 -16.10
N GLU A 29 20.22 3.56 -16.74
CA GLU A 29 19.22 2.78 -17.50
C GLU A 29 18.23 2.09 -16.56
N GLU A 30 18.69 1.52 -15.45
CA GLU A 30 17.81 0.95 -14.42
C GLU A 30 16.83 2.00 -13.88
N CYS A 31 17.30 3.24 -13.63
CA CYS A 31 16.44 4.35 -13.25
C CYS A 31 15.36 4.64 -14.30
N ARG A 32 15.74 4.70 -15.58
CA ARG A 32 14.80 4.97 -16.68
C ARG A 32 13.72 3.89 -16.75
N VAL A 33 14.10 2.63 -16.64
CA VAL A 33 13.15 1.50 -16.64
C VAL A 33 12.22 1.58 -15.43
N ALA A 34 12.76 1.85 -14.24
CA ALA A 34 11.98 2.00 -13.02
C ALA A 34 10.97 3.15 -13.11
N PHE A 35 11.36 4.33 -13.62
CA PHE A 35 10.44 5.46 -13.79
C PHE A 35 9.34 5.18 -14.81
N LYS A 36 9.67 4.52 -15.92
CA LYS A 36 8.67 4.12 -16.93
C LYS A 36 7.65 3.15 -16.34
N ALA A 37 8.09 2.13 -15.61
CA ALA A 37 7.21 1.18 -14.93
C ALA A 37 6.35 1.88 -13.86
N ALA A 38 6.95 2.79 -13.10
CA ALA A 38 6.27 3.54 -12.03
C ALA A 38 5.37 4.69 -12.53
N ARG A 39 5.27 4.92 -13.84
CA ARG A 39 4.44 6.00 -14.41
C ARG A 39 2.99 5.92 -13.93
N GLY A 40 2.41 4.72 -13.92
CA GLY A 40 1.04 4.51 -13.45
C GLY A 40 0.85 4.86 -11.97
N ILE A 41 1.84 4.52 -11.13
CA ILE A 41 1.85 4.85 -9.70
C ILE A 41 1.98 6.36 -9.51
N LEU A 42 2.89 7.03 -10.23
CA LEU A 42 3.13 8.46 -10.11
C LEU A 42 1.96 9.30 -10.64
N ALA A 43 1.36 8.87 -11.76
CA ALA A 43 0.19 9.53 -12.35
C ALA A 43 -1.06 9.41 -11.46
N ASN A 44 -1.10 8.39 -10.60
CA ASN A 44 -2.20 8.09 -9.68
C ASN A 44 -1.73 8.07 -8.22
N ALA A 45 -0.67 8.82 -7.87
CA ALA A 45 -0.01 8.72 -6.55
C ALA A 45 -0.97 8.97 -5.37
N LEU A 46 -2.08 9.66 -5.64
CA LEU A 46 -3.14 9.97 -4.69
C LEU A 46 -4.50 9.38 -5.07
N ALA A 47 -4.62 8.72 -6.23
CA ALA A 47 -5.87 8.17 -6.76
C ALA A 47 -5.86 6.64 -6.62
N TYR A 48 -6.41 6.17 -5.51
CA TYR A 48 -6.60 4.75 -5.29
C TYR A 48 -7.93 4.29 -5.87
N PRO A 49 -8.07 3.00 -6.26
CA PRO A 49 -9.31 2.49 -6.82
C PRO A 49 -10.45 2.73 -5.81
N PRO A 50 -11.52 3.42 -6.22
CA PRO A 50 -12.65 3.65 -5.33
C PRO A 50 -13.37 2.33 -5.04
N ARG A 51 -14.18 2.37 -3.99
CA ARG A 51 -15.07 1.28 -3.61
C ARG A 51 -15.96 0.84 -4.77
N ARG A 52 -16.19 -0.46 -4.88
CA ARG A 52 -17.03 -1.04 -5.95
C ARG A 52 -17.94 -2.11 -5.37
N ALA A 53 -19.24 -1.96 -5.60
CA ALA A 53 -20.23 -2.91 -5.07
C ALA A 53 -20.03 -4.34 -5.61
N GLU A 54 -19.55 -4.47 -6.86
CA GLU A 54 -19.20 -5.74 -7.49
C GLU A 54 -18.04 -6.42 -6.77
N ASP A 55 -16.97 -5.66 -6.48
CA ASP A 55 -15.79 -6.15 -5.77
C ASP A 55 -16.14 -6.50 -4.30
N ARG A 56 -17.04 -5.73 -3.68
CA ARG A 56 -17.60 -6.04 -2.36
C ARG A 56 -18.40 -7.35 -2.35
N ALA A 57 -19.15 -7.62 -3.40
CA ALA A 57 -19.87 -8.89 -3.56
C ALA A 57 -18.89 -10.04 -3.77
N ALA A 58 -17.87 -9.86 -4.61
CA ALA A 58 -16.82 -10.86 -4.85
C ALA A 58 -16.08 -11.25 -3.57
N VAL A 59 -15.68 -10.27 -2.76
CA VAL A 59 -15.00 -10.53 -1.46
C VAL A 59 -15.88 -11.34 -0.51
N ARG A 60 -17.21 -11.12 -0.52
CA ARG A 60 -18.16 -11.91 0.29
C ARG A 60 -18.33 -13.35 -0.20
N THR A 61 -17.99 -13.66 -1.46
CA THR A 61 -18.06 -15.02 -2.00
C THR A 61 -16.87 -15.91 -1.63
N THR A 62 -16.00 -15.47 -0.72
CA THR A 62 -14.82 -16.18 -0.15
C THR A 62 -13.68 -16.49 -1.14
N THR A 63 -13.86 -16.29 -2.44
CA THR A 63 -12.79 -16.45 -3.44
C THR A 63 -12.62 -15.13 -4.19
N VAL A 64 -11.41 -14.57 -4.12
CA VAL A 64 -11.10 -13.30 -4.78
C VAL A 64 -9.93 -13.50 -5.74
N GLU A 65 -10.10 -13.01 -6.97
CA GLU A 65 -9.01 -12.90 -7.93
C GLU A 65 -8.26 -11.59 -7.70
N LEU A 66 -6.99 -11.69 -7.33
CA LEU A 66 -6.10 -10.54 -7.17
C LEU A 66 -5.57 -10.04 -8.52
N ARG A 67 -5.09 -8.80 -8.55
CA ARG A 67 -4.36 -8.29 -9.72
C ARG A 67 -3.10 -9.15 -9.94
N GLY A 68 -3.00 -9.74 -11.13
CA GLY A 68 -1.97 -10.73 -11.47
C GLY A 68 -2.48 -12.17 -11.59
N GLY A 69 -3.79 -12.40 -11.47
CA GLY A 69 -4.42 -13.71 -11.71
C GLY A 69 -4.25 -14.71 -10.57
N LYS A 70 -3.82 -14.26 -9.38
CA LYS A 70 -3.71 -15.09 -8.18
C LYS A 70 -5.07 -15.14 -7.49
N SER A 71 -5.70 -16.30 -7.47
CA SER A 71 -6.94 -16.53 -6.69
C SER A 71 -6.59 -16.90 -5.25
N ILE A 72 -7.22 -16.24 -4.29
CA ILE A 72 -7.06 -16.52 -2.86
C ILE A 72 -8.41 -16.83 -2.24
N ARG A 73 -8.42 -17.83 -1.34
CA ARG A 73 -9.56 -18.15 -0.51
C ARG A 73 -9.45 -17.41 0.82
N LEU A 74 -10.47 -16.63 1.15
CA LEU A 74 -10.56 -15.83 2.36
C LEU A 74 -11.37 -16.57 3.42
N ASP A 75 -10.98 -16.42 4.68
CA ASP A 75 -11.79 -16.84 5.82
C ASP A 75 -12.77 -15.73 6.25
N GLY A 76 -13.63 -16.01 7.22
CA GLY A 76 -14.62 -15.03 7.69
C GLY A 76 -13.98 -13.76 8.29
N THR A 77 -12.84 -13.92 8.97
CA THR A 77 -12.11 -12.84 9.63
C THR A 77 -11.42 -11.93 8.60
N ASP A 78 -10.82 -12.49 7.56
CA ASP A 78 -10.19 -11.78 6.44
C ASP A 78 -11.23 -10.96 5.66
N ILE A 79 -12.44 -11.50 5.48
CA ILE A 79 -13.56 -10.77 4.85
C ILE A 79 -13.97 -9.58 5.72
N GLU A 80 -14.15 -9.76 7.02
CA GLU A 80 -14.50 -8.67 7.93
C GLU A 80 -13.40 -7.59 8.00
N ASN A 81 -12.13 -8.01 8.06
CA ASN A 81 -10.98 -7.12 8.03
C ASN A 81 -10.89 -6.34 6.72
N ALA A 82 -11.12 -6.98 5.56
CA ALA A 82 -11.09 -6.32 4.26
C ALA A 82 -12.21 -5.29 4.10
N LEU A 83 -13.43 -5.62 4.56
CA LEU A 83 -14.57 -4.71 4.53
C LEU A 83 -14.37 -3.53 5.48
N THR A 84 -13.87 -3.78 6.69
CA THR A 84 -13.56 -2.73 7.67
C THR A 84 -12.48 -1.79 7.13
N LEU A 85 -11.44 -2.34 6.50
CA LEU A 85 -10.38 -1.55 5.86
C LEU A 85 -10.90 -0.73 4.68
N SER A 86 -11.79 -1.30 3.87
CA SER A 86 -12.46 -0.61 2.77
C SER A 86 -13.32 0.55 3.25
N ASP A 87 -14.13 0.33 4.29
CA ASP A 87 -14.98 1.37 4.90
C ASP A 87 -14.13 2.48 5.55
N ALA A 88 -13.01 2.14 6.20
CA ALA A 88 -12.13 3.11 6.86
C ALA A 88 -11.29 3.95 5.87
N LEU A 89 -10.79 3.35 4.80
CA LEU A 89 -9.88 4.00 3.85
C LEU A 89 -10.56 4.50 2.57
N ASP A 90 -11.88 4.31 2.46
CA ASP A 90 -12.66 4.50 1.23
C ASP A 90 -11.99 3.85 0.01
N LEU A 91 -11.53 2.60 0.22
CA LEU A 91 -10.69 1.87 -0.72
C LEU A 91 -11.43 0.66 -1.30
N ASN A 92 -11.14 0.34 -2.55
CA ASN A 92 -11.62 -0.88 -3.18
C ASN A 92 -11.35 -2.15 -2.35
N GLU A 93 -12.35 -3.02 -2.29
CA GLU A 93 -12.34 -4.21 -1.45
C GLU A 93 -11.28 -5.24 -1.88
N VAL A 94 -11.04 -5.43 -3.18
CA VAL A 94 -9.96 -6.30 -3.69
C VAL A 94 -8.59 -5.72 -3.34
N ALA A 95 -8.42 -4.39 -3.44
CA ALA A 95 -7.19 -3.73 -3.04
C ALA A 95 -6.91 -3.85 -1.53
N CYS A 96 -7.96 -3.91 -0.70
CA CYS A 96 -7.86 -4.19 0.73
C CYS A 96 -7.39 -5.61 1.01
N VAL A 97 -7.91 -6.61 0.27
CA VAL A 97 -7.45 -8.01 0.37
C VAL A 97 -5.96 -8.11 0.00
N GLU A 98 -5.52 -7.45 -1.06
CA GLU A 98 -4.09 -7.43 -1.43
C GLU A 98 -3.21 -6.83 -0.32
N LEU A 99 -3.69 -5.80 0.39
CA LEU A 99 -2.95 -5.20 1.51
C LEU A 99 -2.88 -6.14 2.71
N LEU A 100 -3.94 -6.91 2.99
CA LEU A 100 -3.94 -7.93 4.03
C LEU A 100 -2.96 -9.05 3.70
N VAL A 101 -2.99 -9.58 2.48
CA VAL A 101 -2.02 -10.59 2.01
C VAL A 101 -0.59 -10.07 2.18
N ALA A 102 -0.34 -8.82 1.80
CA ALA A 102 0.97 -8.20 1.93
C ALA A 102 1.39 -7.93 3.40
N ALA A 103 0.44 -7.84 4.34
CA ALA A 103 0.73 -7.77 5.76
C ALA A 103 1.10 -9.16 6.31
N VAL A 104 0.39 -10.20 5.91
CA VAL A 104 0.69 -11.60 6.27
C VAL A 104 2.06 -12.03 5.72
N GLU A 105 2.35 -11.73 4.45
CA GLU A 105 3.65 -12.04 3.82
C GLU A 105 4.83 -11.35 4.53
N ARG A 106 4.58 -10.24 5.23
CA ARG A 106 5.58 -9.53 6.05
C ARG A 106 5.70 -10.05 7.48
N GLY A 107 4.97 -11.12 7.82
CA GLY A 107 5.02 -11.77 9.14
C GLY A 107 4.22 -11.06 10.22
N HIS A 108 3.25 -10.20 9.87
CA HIS A 108 2.36 -9.62 10.86
C HIS A 108 1.35 -10.66 11.38
N PRO A 109 1.04 -10.68 12.68
CA PRO A 109 0.07 -11.62 13.24
C PRO A 109 -1.35 -11.28 12.75
N PRO A 110 -2.25 -12.27 12.69
CA PRO A 110 -3.60 -12.12 12.12
C PRO A 110 -4.40 -11.01 12.83
N ASP A 111 -4.27 -10.88 14.14
CA ASP A 111 -4.99 -9.89 14.96
C ASP A 111 -4.59 -8.44 14.64
N ASP A 112 -3.39 -8.22 14.09
CA ASP A 112 -2.87 -6.91 13.70
C ASP A 112 -2.87 -6.69 12.19
N CYS A 113 -3.32 -7.67 11.41
CA CYS A 113 -3.17 -7.66 9.96
C CYS A 113 -3.87 -6.46 9.30
N ALA A 114 -5.08 -6.09 9.76
CA ALA A 114 -5.80 -4.92 9.26
C ALA A 114 -5.08 -3.59 9.56
N ARG A 115 -4.52 -3.45 10.78
CA ARG A 115 -3.73 -2.27 11.18
C ARG A 115 -2.43 -2.19 10.39
N ALA A 116 -1.75 -3.32 10.20
CA ALA A 116 -0.53 -3.39 9.40
C ALA A 116 -0.80 -3.06 7.92
N ALA A 117 -1.88 -3.60 7.35
CA ALA A 117 -2.34 -3.31 5.99
C ALA A 117 -2.62 -1.81 5.77
N ALA A 118 -3.32 -1.16 6.70
CA ALA A 118 -3.51 0.28 6.68
C ALA A 118 -2.18 1.06 6.75
N GLY A 119 -1.26 0.62 7.60
CA GLY A 119 0.07 1.21 7.71
C GLY A 119 0.89 1.06 6.42
N ILE A 120 0.81 -0.10 5.75
CA ILE A 120 1.45 -0.34 4.45
C ILE A 120 0.88 0.64 3.42
N TYR A 121 -0.45 0.71 3.33
CA TYR A 121 -1.14 1.61 2.42
C TYR A 121 -0.72 3.08 2.59
N LEU A 122 -0.78 3.60 3.82
CA LEU A 122 -0.44 5.01 4.07
C LEU A 122 1.03 5.30 3.81
N ARG A 123 1.93 4.38 4.15
CA ARG A 123 3.36 4.53 3.86
C ARG A 123 3.63 4.52 2.37
N GLU A 124 3.01 3.63 1.60
CA GLU A 124 3.15 3.59 0.14
C GLU A 124 2.60 4.86 -0.51
N ARG A 125 1.49 5.40 0.00
CA ARG A 125 0.94 6.69 -0.43
C ARG A 125 1.93 7.82 -0.21
N GLN A 126 2.40 7.96 1.02
CA GLN A 126 3.35 9.00 1.38
C GLN A 126 4.59 8.94 0.48
N ARG A 127 5.12 7.73 0.32
CA ARG A 127 6.27 7.41 -0.53
C ARG A 127 6.09 7.79 -2.00
N ALA A 128 4.94 7.47 -2.59
CA ALA A 128 4.62 7.84 -3.97
C ALA A 128 4.54 9.37 -4.13
N VAL A 129 3.94 10.06 -3.16
CA VAL A 129 3.83 11.52 -3.14
C VAL A 129 5.19 12.20 -2.96
N GLU A 130 6.03 11.71 -2.05
CA GLU A 130 7.39 12.21 -1.85
C GLU A 130 8.23 12.04 -3.12
N SER A 131 8.12 10.88 -3.78
CA SER A 131 8.78 10.61 -5.07
C SER A 131 8.31 11.56 -6.16
N LEU A 132 6.99 11.79 -6.26
CA LEU A 132 6.41 12.74 -7.21
C LEU A 132 6.89 14.17 -6.93
N LEU A 133 6.88 14.60 -5.67
CA LEU A 133 7.36 15.92 -5.26
C LEU A 133 8.84 16.10 -5.62
N ARG A 134 9.66 15.08 -5.41
CA ARG A 134 11.09 15.10 -5.75
C ARG A 134 11.32 15.26 -7.25
N LEU A 135 10.53 14.57 -8.08
CA LEU A 135 10.58 14.70 -9.54
C LEU A 135 10.10 16.08 -10.01
N LEU A 136 9.01 16.60 -9.44
CA LEU A 136 8.51 17.94 -9.75
C LEU A 136 9.54 19.02 -9.38
N ARG A 137 10.20 18.89 -8.23
CA ARG A 137 11.30 19.78 -7.80
C ARG A 137 12.50 19.74 -8.73
N ALA A 138 12.84 18.57 -9.28
CA ALA A 138 13.93 18.44 -10.25
C ALA A 138 13.73 19.33 -11.48
N VAL A 139 12.47 19.61 -11.84
CA VAL A 139 12.11 20.46 -13.00
C VAL A 139 11.82 21.91 -12.59
N SER A 140 11.19 22.13 -11.42
CA SER A 140 10.82 23.49 -10.99
C SER A 140 11.98 24.30 -10.41
N THR A 141 12.95 23.61 -9.80
CA THR A 141 14.13 24.22 -9.14
C THR A 141 15.38 23.43 -9.52
N PRO A 142 15.79 23.47 -10.80
CA PRO A 142 16.85 22.60 -11.32
C PRO A 142 18.20 22.87 -10.65
N GLU A 143 18.53 24.12 -10.33
CA GLU A 143 19.74 24.48 -9.57
C GLU A 143 19.89 23.76 -8.22
N LEU A 144 18.79 23.34 -7.58
CA LEU A 144 18.82 22.69 -6.26
C LEU A 144 18.53 21.20 -6.29
N ALA A 145 17.81 20.73 -7.32
CA ALA A 145 17.22 19.39 -7.31
C ALA A 145 17.39 18.62 -8.63
N ALA A 146 17.98 19.22 -9.67
CA ALA A 146 18.25 18.45 -10.89
C ALA A 146 19.27 17.33 -10.60
N PRO A 147 19.12 16.16 -11.24
CA PRO A 147 20.16 15.15 -11.23
C PRO A 147 21.48 15.73 -11.76
N ARG A 148 22.61 15.38 -11.14
CA ARG A 148 23.93 15.83 -11.61
C ARG A 148 24.28 15.30 -13.00
N GLU A 149 23.78 14.11 -13.33
CA GLU A 149 24.00 13.46 -14.62
C GLU A 149 23.07 14.05 -15.71
N PRO A 150 23.61 14.70 -16.76
CA PRO A 150 22.82 15.43 -17.74
C PRO A 150 21.87 14.54 -18.55
N ALA A 151 22.26 13.31 -18.86
CA ALA A 151 21.40 12.36 -19.55
C ALA A 151 20.15 12.04 -18.71
N LEU A 152 20.32 11.89 -17.39
CA LEU A 152 19.23 11.61 -16.47
C LEU A 152 18.36 12.86 -16.23
N ALA A 153 18.96 14.04 -16.13
CA ALA A 153 18.23 15.30 -15.99
C ALA A 153 17.27 15.55 -17.17
N SER A 154 17.75 15.42 -18.42
CA SER A 154 16.91 15.58 -19.62
C SER A 154 15.79 14.53 -19.70
N PHE A 155 16.05 13.31 -19.24
CA PHE A 155 15.02 12.27 -19.13
C PHE A 155 13.95 12.62 -18.11
N VAL A 156 14.35 13.02 -16.89
CA VAL A 156 13.42 13.39 -15.81
C VAL A 156 12.55 14.56 -16.25
N GLU A 157 13.13 15.56 -16.90
CA GLU A 157 12.38 16.71 -17.44
C GLU A 157 11.31 16.27 -18.44
N THR A 158 11.68 15.42 -19.40
CA THR A 158 10.75 14.89 -20.41
C THR A 158 9.67 14.05 -19.74
N PHE A 159 10.05 13.16 -18.83
CA PHE A 159 9.15 12.28 -18.10
C PHE A 159 8.11 13.06 -17.28
N VAL A 160 8.55 14.07 -16.53
CA VAL A 160 7.66 14.93 -15.73
C VAL A 160 6.71 15.73 -16.61
N ARG A 161 7.21 16.25 -17.74
CA ARG A 161 6.37 16.96 -18.72
C ARG A 161 5.28 16.06 -19.28
N ASP A 162 5.61 14.83 -19.62
CA ASP A 162 4.64 13.83 -20.10
C ASP A 162 3.68 13.39 -19.00
N LEU A 163 4.13 13.34 -17.74
CA LEU A 163 3.29 13.03 -16.58
C LEU A 163 2.27 14.15 -16.33
N LEU A 164 2.68 15.41 -16.45
CA LEU A 164 1.81 16.58 -16.28
C LEU A 164 0.76 16.69 -17.39
N ARG A 165 1.15 16.42 -18.64
CA ARG A 165 0.23 16.38 -19.79
C ARG A 165 -0.81 15.26 -19.66
N GLY A 166 -0.44 14.18 -18.98
CA GLY A 166 -1.27 12.99 -18.88
C GLY A 166 -1.33 12.21 -20.19
N ASP A 167 -2.01 11.07 -20.15
CA ASP A 167 -2.15 10.20 -21.31
C ASP A 167 -3.35 10.74 -22.10
N GLY A 168 -3.13 11.26 -23.32
CA GLY A 168 -4.08 12.09 -24.09
C GLY A 168 -5.45 11.51 -24.45
N GLY A 169 -5.92 10.45 -23.79
CA GLY A 169 -7.27 9.91 -23.90
C GLY A 169 -8.05 10.04 -22.59
N GLY A 170 -8.92 11.05 -22.47
CA GLY A 170 -10.05 10.99 -21.55
C GLY A 170 -9.94 11.70 -20.18
N GLY A 171 -9.16 12.78 -20.06
CA GLY A 171 -9.51 13.86 -19.12
C GLY A 171 -9.24 13.62 -17.63
N ALA A 172 -7.99 13.77 -17.22
CA ALA A 172 -7.59 14.59 -16.08
C ALA A 172 -6.05 14.65 -16.10
N THR A 173 -5.48 15.83 -16.33
CA THR A 173 -4.04 16.06 -16.13
C THR A 173 -3.68 15.69 -14.69
N LEU A 174 -2.40 15.41 -14.40
CA LEU A 174 -1.97 15.22 -13.02
C LEU A 174 -2.46 16.38 -12.14
N VAL A 175 -2.38 17.62 -12.65
CA VAL A 175 -2.90 18.82 -12.00
C VAL A 175 -4.42 18.72 -11.72
N GLY A 176 -5.21 18.30 -12.72
CA GLY A 176 -6.65 18.07 -12.53
C GLY A 176 -6.94 17.04 -11.44
N ARG A 177 -6.20 15.94 -11.40
CA ARG A 177 -6.34 14.92 -10.35
C ARG A 177 -5.97 15.46 -8.97
N LEU A 178 -4.88 16.21 -8.85
CA LEU A 178 -4.47 16.86 -7.60
C LEU A 178 -5.57 17.81 -7.09
N VAL A 179 -6.15 18.62 -7.98
CA VAL A 179 -7.26 19.52 -7.65
C VAL A 179 -8.49 18.75 -7.19
N GLU A 180 -8.88 17.67 -7.88
CA GLU A 180 -10.00 16.82 -7.47
C GLU A 180 -9.77 16.18 -6.09
N ILE A 181 -8.54 15.84 -5.75
CA ILE A 181 -8.20 15.29 -4.43
C ILE A 181 -8.29 16.35 -3.35
N LEU A 182 -7.84 17.58 -3.60
CA LEU A 182 -8.00 18.70 -2.67
C LEU A 182 -9.47 19.06 -2.41
N LYS A 183 -10.38 18.74 -3.34
CA LYS A 183 -11.82 18.93 -3.17
C LYS A 183 -12.47 17.85 -2.27
N LYS A 184 -11.82 16.70 -2.08
CA LYS A 184 -12.37 15.61 -1.25
C LYS A 184 -12.06 15.86 0.24
N PRO A 185 -13.01 15.57 1.15
CA PRO A 185 -12.74 15.63 2.58
C PRO A 185 -11.65 14.61 2.95
N ALA A 186 -10.83 14.93 3.95
CA ALA A 186 -9.77 14.04 4.42
C ALA A 186 -10.36 12.68 4.84
N PRO A 187 -9.77 11.55 4.43
CA PRO A 187 -10.26 10.23 4.83
C PRO A 187 -10.21 10.06 6.36
N GLY A 188 -11.28 9.46 6.88
CA GLY A 188 -11.64 9.43 8.29
C GLY A 188 -10.70 8.62 9.20
N THR A 189 -10.76 8.98 10.48
CA THR A 189 -10.07 8.40 11.64
C THR A 189 -10.23 6.87 11.77
N PHE A 190 -9.12 6.18 12.04
CA PHE A 190 -9.11 4.76 12.40
C PHE A 190 -9.85 4.50 13.72
N PRO A 191 -10.72 3.48 13.81
CA PRO A 191 -11.13 2.97 15.11
C PRO A 191 -9.94 2.24 15.75
N THR A 192 -9.41 2.79 16.83
CA THR A 192 -8.47 2.07 17.71
C THR A 192 -9.24 1.03 18.53
N ALA A 193 -8.64 -0.15 18.74
CA ALA A 193 -9.21 -1.30 19.46
C ALA A 193 -9.75 -1.02 20.89
N ALA A 194 -9.58 0.20 21.42
CA ALA A 194 -10.22 0.65 22.65
C ALA A 194 -11.76 0.81 22.54
N ALA A 195 -12.34 0.76 21.33
CA ALA A 195 -13.78 0.98 21.12
C ALA A 195 -14.66 -0.29 21.17
N SER A 196 -14.08 -1.49 21.17
CA SER A 196 -14.84 -2.74 21.26
C SER A 196 -14.39 -3.54 22.48
N GLY A 197 -15.12 -3.38 23.59
CA GLY A 197 -14.93 -4.11 24.85
C GLY A 197 -15.26 -5.61 24.76
N ALA A 198 -14.77 -6.33 23.75
CA ALA A 198 -14.92 -7.76 23.63
C ALA A 198 -13.66 -8.45 24.16
N THR A 199 -13.77 -9.04 25.35
CA THR A 199 -12.77 -9.93 25.95
C THR A 199 -12.53 -11.12 25.03
N ALA A 200 -11.41 -11.15 24.32
CA ALA A 200 -11.00 -12.27 23.48
C ALA A 200 -10.58 -13.46 24.35
N ALA A 201 -11.35 -14.56 24.27
CA ALA A 201 -10.92 -15.85 24.75
C ALA A 201 -9.75 -16.38 23.90
N PRO A 202 -8.80 -17.14 24.46
CA PRO A 202 -7.58 -17.54 23.75
C PRO A 202 -7.89 -18.52 22.62
N TYR A 203 -7.49 -18.18 21.39
CA TYR A 203 -7.65 -19.01 20.20
C TYR A 203 -6.40 -19.86 19.93
N VAL A 204 -6.61 -21.15 19.67
CA VAL A 204 -5.58 -22.12 19.29
C VAL A 204 -5.74 -22.44 17.80
N VAL A 205 -4.72 -22.17 16.99
CA VAL A 205 -4.69 -22.54 15.57
C VAL A 205 -4.31 -24.02 15.45
N GLN A 206 -5.22 -24.85 14.93
CA GLN A 206 -4.90 -26.22 14.52
C GLN A 206 -4.31 -26.22 13.11
N THR A 207 -3.01 -26.51 13.00
CA THR A 207 -2.35 -26.85 11.74
C THR A 207 -2.70 -28.29 11.30
N PRO A 208 -2.85 -28.58 10.00
CA PRO A 208 -3.11 -29.93 9.53
C PRO A 208 -1.83 -30.77 9.59
N GLY A 209 -1.69 -31.53 10.68
CA GLY A 209 -0.64 -32.53 10.86
C GLY A 209 -0.07 -32.55 12.29
N GLY A 210 -0.54 -33.49 13.12
CA GLY A 210 0.18 -33.96 14.30
C GLY A 210 -0.46 -33.68 15.67
N ALA A 211 -1.05 -34.75 16.23
CA ALA A 211 -1.34 -35.05 17.65
C ALA A 211 -2.20 -34.07 18.47
N THR A 212 -3.45 -34.49 18.64
CA THR A 212 -4.34 -34.14 19.75
C THR A 212 -3.72 -34.50 21.11
N SER A 213 -3.72 -33.54 22.05
CA SER A 213 -3.88 -33.84 23.47
C SER A 213 -4.87 -32.83 24.07
N THR A 214 -6.08 -33.31 24.33
CA THR A 214 -7.18 -32.67 25.07
C THR A 214 -6.95 -32.81 26.60
N PRO A 215 -7.82 -32.31 27.51
CA PRO A 215 -7.42 -31.40 28.60
C PRO A 215 -7.71 -31.93 30.02
N GLY A 216 -7.19 -31.25 31.05
CA GLY A 216 -7.61 -31.36 32.46
C GLY A 216 -6.94 -30.22 33.23
N GLY A 217 -7.62 -29.28 33.89
CA GLY A 217 -8.56 -29.45 35.01
C GLY A 217 -7.73 -29.78 36.27
N SER A 218 -7.73 -29.06 37.39
CA SER A 218 -8.55 -27.96 37.93
C SER A 218 -7.88 -27.42 39.21
N ALA A 219 -8.21 -26.18 39.58
CA ALA A 219 -8.45 -25.66 40.94
C ALA A 219 -7.40 -25.82 42.06
N PHE A 220 -6.98 -24.69 42.65
CA PHE A 220 -7.12 -24.44 44.10
C PHE A 220 -7.06 -22.93 44.38
N GLY A 221 -8.07 -22.41 45.08
CA GLY A 221 -8.12 -21.04 45.60
C GLY A 221 -7.86 -20.98 47.10
N GLY A 222 -7.84 -19.75 47.63
CA GLY A 222 -7.73 -19.40 49.06
C GLY A 222 -6.28 -19.13 49.48
N GLY A 223 -5.90 -18.07 50.19
CA GLY A 223 -6.63 -17.13 51.04
C GLY A 223 -5.79 -16.88 52.31
N GLY A 224 -5.71 -15.64 52.77
CA GLY A 224 -5.08 -15.22 54.06
C GLY A 224 -3.61 -14.82 53.91
N GLY A 225 -3.13 -13.66 54.39
CA GLY A 225 -3.54 -12.89 55.56
C GLY A 225 -2.57 -13.17 56.70
N GLY A 226 -1.62 -12.25 56.93
CA GLY A 226 -0.58 -12.32 57.96
C GLY A 226 0.68 -11.58 57.53
#